data_AF-A0A523X1R0-F1
#
_entry.id   AF-A0A523X1R0-F1
#
_cell.length_a   1.000
_cell.length_b   1.000
_cell.length_c   1.000
_cell.angle_alpha   90.00
_cell.angle_beta   90.00
_cell.angle_gamma   90.00
#
_symmetry.space_group_name_H-M   'P 1'
#
loop_
_entity.id
_entity.type
_entity.pdbx_description
1 polymer ?
#
loop_
_entity_poly.entity_id
_entity_poly.type
_entity_poly.pdbx_seq_one_letter_code
_entity_poly.pdbx_strand_id
1 'polypeptide(L)' 'MIKLEEQAEEKALQPSDIKNPICPFCLKEIQKIYMREIKGYLGKRYLYYCSDCLKVLGLSHRKGFWMG' A
#
# COMPACT_ATOMS: atom_id res chain seq x y z
N MET A 1 -9.50 -16.60 41.98
CA MET A 1 -9.32 -15.24 41.42
C MET A 1 -8.32 -15.34 40.28
N ILE A 2 -8.78 -15.92 39.19
CA ILE A 2 -8.00 -16.15 37.98
C ILE A 2 -8.12 -14.85 37.17
N LYS A 3 -7.16 -13.94 37.31
CA LYS A 3 -6.95 -12.84 36.36
C LYS A 3 -6.07 -13.38 35.23
N LEU A 4 -6.65 -14.27 34.43
CA LEU A 4 -6.09 -14.71 33.17
C LEU A 4 -6.80 -13.94 32.05
N GLU A 5 -5.99 -13.40 31.13
CA GLU A 5 -6.33 -13.25 29.70
C GLU A 5 -7.18 -12.04 29.25
N GLU A 6 -6.85 -10.83 29.69
CA GLU A 6 -7.27 -9.60 28.97
C GLU A 6 -6.10 -8.63 28.75
N GLN A 7 -4.96 -9.17 28.34
CA GLN A 7 -3.93 -8.39 27.65
C GLN A 7 -3.75 -8.99 26.27
N ALA A 8 -4.81 -8.88 25.45
CA ALA A 8 -4.68 -8.84 24.01
C ALA A 8 -3.81 -7.61 23.71
N GLU A 9 -2.51 -7.87 23.66
CA GLU A 9 -1.44 -6.96 23.31
C GLU A 9 -1.78 -6.38 21.93
N GLU A 10 -2.45 -5.22 21.92
CA GLU A 10 -2.51 -4.33 20.77
C GLU A 10 -1.09 -3.80 20.55
N LYS A 11 -0.22 -4.70 20.08
CA LYS A 11 1.17 -4.42 19.82
C LYS A 11 1.18 -3.59 18.55
N ALA A 12 1.18 -2.27 18.72
CA ALA A 12 1.43 -1.33 17.65
C ALA A 12 2.68 -1.82 16.89
N LEU A 13 2.48 -2.26 15.65
CA LEU A 13 3.56 -2.73 14.78
C LEU A 13 4.63 -1.65 14.76
N GLN A 14 5.78 -1.95 15.37
CA GLN A 14 6.98 -1.16 15.24
C GLN A 14 7.30 -1.08 13.72
N PRO A 15 7.63 0.09 13.15
CA PRO A 15 7.88 0.22 11.70
C PRO A 15 8.95 -0.75 11.17
N SER A 16 9.83 -1.24 12.04
CA SER A 16 10.87 -2.24 11.76
C SER A 16 10.36 -3.66 11.50
N ASP A 17 9.14 -4.00 11.93
CA ASP A 17 8.56 -5.34 11.77
C ASP A 17 7.63 -5.45 10.55
N ILE A 18 7.48 -4.35 9.79
CA ILE A 18 6.68 -4.32 8.57
C ILE A 18 7.48 -5.03 7.47
N LYS A 19 7.27 -6.35 7.36
CA LYS A 19 7.77 -7.13 6.23
C LYS A 19 7.27 -6.50 4.93
N ASN A 20 8.14 -6.42 3.93
CA ASN A 20 7.72 -5.93 2.63
C ASN A 20 6.57 -6.79 2.10
N PRO A 21 5.55 -6.18 1.48
CA PRO A 21 4.42 -6.93 0.98
C PRO A 21 4.85 -7.84 -0.17
N ILE A 22 4.23 -9.01 -0.27
CA ILE A 22 4.44 -9.92 -1.40
C ILE A 22 3.53 -9.48 -2.55
N CYS A 23 4.07 -9.45 -3.76
CA CYS A 23 3.28 -9.15 -4.95
C CYS A 23 2.27 -10.28 -5.21
N PRO A 24 0.96 -9.99 -5.35
CA PRO A 24 -0.05 -11.02 -5.58
C PRO A 24 0.05 -11.69 -6.97
N PHE A 25 0.88 -11.14 -7.87
CA PHE A 25 0.98 -11.60 -9.25
C PHE A 25 2.23 -12.40 -9.58
N CYS A 26 3.37 -12.08 -8.96
CA CYS A 26 4.63 -12.80 -9.17
C CYS A 26 5.15 -13.47 -7.90
N LEU A 27 4.46 -13.29 -6.77
CA LEU A 27 4.80 -13.86 -5.47
C LEU A 27 6.20 -13.49 -4.95
N LYS A 28 6.83 -12.47 -5.54
CA LYS A 28 8.09 -11.89 -5.07
C LYS A 28 7.82 -10.80 -4.04
N GLU A 29 8.76 -10.65 -3.12
CA GLU A 29 8.76 -9.56 -2.15
C GLU A 29 8.91 -8.20 -2.86
N ILE A 30 8.00 -7.27 -2.58
CA ILE A 30 8.01 -5.95 -3.23
C ILE A 30 9.05 -5.08 -2.54
N GLN A 31 10.25 -5.04 -3.12
CA GLN A 31 11.33 -4.16 -2.67
C GLN A 31 11.14 -2.71 -3.18
N LYS A 32 10.52 -2.55 -4.36
CA LYS A 32 10.27 -1.25 -4.99
C LYS A 32 8.94 -1.24 -5.73
N ILE A 33 8.21 -0.14 -5.60
CA ILE A 33 6.98 0.15 -6.35
C ILE A 33 7.29 1.25 -7.36
N TYR A 34 6.90 1.03 -8.62
CA TYR A 34 6.97 2.07 -9.63
C TYR A 34 5.63 2.80 -9.74
N MET A 35 5.73 4.09 -10.07
CA MET A 35 4.59 4.98 -10.18
C MET A 35 4.62 5.62 -11.58
N ARG A 36 3.45 5.73 -12.21
CA ARG A 36 3.27 6.49 -13.45
C ARG A 36 2.06 7.40 -13.34
N GLU A 37 2.23 8.67 -13.67
CA GLU A 37 1.11 9.59 -13.84
C GLU A 37 0.34 9.23 -15.12
N ILE A 38 -0.98 9.10 -15.00
CA ILE A 38 -1.89 8.84 -16.12
C ILE A 38 -2.81 10.04 -16.32
N LYS A 39 -3.08 10.35 -17.59
CA LYS A 39 -3.97 11.47 -17.95
C LYS A 39 -5.39 11.19 -17.45
N GLY A 40 -6.02 12.22 -16.91
CA GLY A 40 -7.41 12.17 -16.48
C GLY A 40 -8.13 13.47 -16.78
N TYR A 41 -9.45 13.38 -16.94
CA TYR A 41 -10.30 14.54 -17.21
C TYR A 41 -10.36 15.53 -16.04
N LEU A 42 -10.31 15.03 -14.80
CA LEU A 42 -10.34 15.84 -13.59
C LEU A 42 -9.44 15.23 -12.49
N GLY A 43 -8.48 16.00 -12.00
CA GLY A 43 -7.51 15.59 -10.98
C GLY A 43 -6.33 14.76 -11.51
N LYS A 44 -5.32 14.54 -10.65
CA LYS A 44 -4.15 13.70 -10.97
C LYS A 44 -4.43 12.24 -10.63
N ARG A 45 -3.96 11.34 -11.49
CA ARG A 45 -4.10 9.89 -11.32
C ARG A 45 -2.74 9.24 -11.41
N TYR A 46 -2.47 8.33 -10.48
CA TYR A 46 -1.22 7.60 -10.40
C TYR A 46 -1.50 6.10 -10.49
N LEU A 47 -0.79 5.44 -11.39
CA LEU A 47 -0.74 3.99 -11.51
C LEU A 47 0.47 3.48 -10.75
N TYR A 48 0.25 2.58 -9.80
CA TYR A 48 1.32 1.88 -9.08
C TYR A 48 1.46 0.46 -9.62
N TYR A 49 2.68 0.04 -9.88
CA TYR A 49 2.96 -1.27 -10.47
C TYR A 49 4.24 -1.89 -9.88
N CYS A 50 4.28 -3.22 -9.91
CA CYS A 50 5.39 -4.00 -9.39
C CYS A 50 6.65 -3.78 -10.24
N SER A 51 7.81 -3.57 -9.62
CA SER A 51 9.08 -3.38 -10.33
C SER A 51 9.58 -4.65 -11.03
N ASP A 52 9.25 -5.84 -10.51
CA ASP A 52 9.68 -7.11 -11.11
C ASP A 52 8.81 -7.57 -12.27
N CYS A 53 7.48 -7.55 -12.09
CA CYS A 53 6.55 -8.14 -13.07
C CYS A 53 5.73 -7.11 -13.84
N LEU A 54 5.87 -5.82 -13.53
CA LEU A 54 5.18 -4.69 -14.16
C LEU A 54 3.65 -4.74 -14.11
N LYS A 55 3.05 -5.68 -13.37
CA LYS A 55 1.60 -5.75 -13.17
C LYS A 55 1.14 -4.66 -12.21
N VAL A 56 -0.05 -4.13 -12.47
CA VAL A 56 -0.65 -3.04 -11.73
C VAL A 56 -1.02 -3.51 -10.32
N LEU A 57 -0.47 -2.84 -9.31
CA LEU A 57 -0.77 -3.08 -7.90
C LEU A 57 -1.91 -2.19 -7.40
N GLY A 58 -2.07 -1.00 -7.98
CA GLY A 58 -3.13 -0.09 -7.58
C GLY A 58 -3.21 1.17 -8.42
N LEU A 59 -4.30 1.89 -8.22
CA LEU A 59 -4.60 3.17 -8.85
C LEU A 59 -4.95 4.17 -7.73
N SER A 60 -4.28 5.31 -7.70
CA SER A 60 -4.68 6.44 -6.87
C SER A 60 -5.31 7.51 -7.75
N HIS A 61 -6.41 8.06 -7.25
CA HIS A 61 -7.01 9.27 -7.81
C HIS A 61 -6.98 10.35 -6.76
N ARG A 62 -6.16 11.38 -6.98
CA ARG A 62 -6.23 12.58 -6.17
C ARG A 62 -7.29 13.48 -6.77
N LYS A 63 -8.51 13.41 -6.22
CA LYS A 63 -9.50 14.48 -6.38
C LYS A 63 -8.84 15.74 -5.82
N GLY A 64 -8.70 16.79 -6.65
CA GLY A 64 -8.02 18.02 -6.25
C GLY A 64 -8.61 18.54 -4.95
N PHE A 65 -7.76 18.99 -4.03
CA PHE A 65 -8.14 19.57 -2.74
C PHE A 65 -8.97 20.87 -2.89
N TRP A 66 -9.23 21.27 -4.13
CA TRP A 66 -9.85 22.52 -4.51
C TRP A 66 -10.70 22.22 -5.75
N MET A 67 -12.01 22.05 -5.55
CA MET A 67 -12.98 22.33 -6.61
C MET A 67 -13.35 23.81 -6.52
N GLY A 68 -12.35 24.70 -6.59
CA GLY A 68 -12.55 26.15 -6.40
C GLY A 68 -12.92 26.54 -4.98
#